data_AF-A0A4Y9NR37-F1
#
_entry.id   AF-A0A4Y9NR37-F1
#
_cell.length_a   1.000
_cell.length_b   1.000
_cell.length_c   1.000
_cell.angle_alpha   90.00
_cell.angle_beta   90.00
_cell.angle_gamma   90.00
#
_symmetry.space_group_name_H-M   'P 1'
#
loop_
_entity.id
_entity.type
_entity.pdbx_description
1 polymer ?
#
loop_
_entity_poly.entity_id
_entity_poly.type
_entity_poly.pdbx_seq_one_letter_code
_entity_poly.pdbx_strand_id
1 'polypeptide(L)'
;MAGIAGIVALTTAHAAAEQAFVTLNGDLKKEAWWVIAEFHPFTTEVRGIPANQIRKSWCKATEFRKDLIPKELLFENGADAMKGAGMSFAVEGRFDGAATRQIAVVGVFQECAGPKGRFMLVLDQPDGGKPKIRFLDAVRTNRQFGALSKDKGGKPVLWECMECDGYSVLKWDRKKNRFGWEPQAEEL
;
A
#
# COMPACT_ATOMS: atom_id res chain seq x y z
N MET A 1 28.35 56.61 -27.37
CA MET A 1 27.48 56.19 -26.25
C MET A 1 26.15 55.72 -26.82
N ALA A 2 25.91 54.41 -26.80
CA ALA A 2 24.59 53.80 -27.02
C ALA A 2 24.65 52.40 -26.42
N GLY A 3 23.79 52.14 -25.43
CA GLY A 3 23.80 50.93 -24.61
C GLY A 3 23.15 49.73 -25.29
N ILE A 4 23.59 48.54 -24.90
CA ILE A 4 22.95 47.27 -25.24
C ILE A 4 22.29 46.75 -23.97
N ALA A 5 20.95 46.70 -23.99
CA ALA A 5 20.13 46.15 -22.92
C ALA A 5 20.20 44.62 -22.95
N GLY A 6 20.61 44.00 -21.84
CA GLY A 6 20.57 42.55 -21.66
C GLY A 6 19.17 42.08 -21.31
N ILE A 7 18.62 41.17 -22.11
CA ILE A 7 17.35 40.49 -21.81
C ILE A 7 17.68 39.31 -20.89
N VAL A 8 17.28 39.41 -19.62
CA VAL A 8 17.29 38.27 -18.70
C VAL A 8 16.01 37.47 -18.93
N ALA A 9 16.15 36.29 -19.55
CA ALA A 9 15.05 35.34 -19.66
C ALA A 9 14.80 34.71 -18.27
N LEU A 10 13.65 35.04 -17.67
CA LEU A 10 13.16 34.38 -16.47
C LEU A 10 12.64 32.99 -16.85
N THR A 11 13.38 31.94 -16.53
CA THR A 11 12.89 30.57 -16.58
C THR A 11 11.89 30.36 -15.44
N THR A 12 10.59 30.39 -15.73
CA THR A 12 9.58 29.94 -14.78
C THR A 12 9.66 28.41 -14.69
N ALA A 13 10.35 27.92 -13.67
CA ALA A 13 10.25 26.52 -13.27
C ALA A 13 8.78 26.23 -12.94
N HIS A 14 8.09 25.50 -13.82
CA HIS A 14 6.80 24.89 -13.47
C HIS A 14 7.08 23.86 -12.37
N ALA A 15 6.81 24.22 -11.13
CA ALA A 15 6.64 23.25 -10.07
C ALA A 15 5.48 22.35 -10.50
N ALA A 16 5.77 21.11 -10.92
CA ALA A 16 4.75 20.11 -11.11
C ALA A 16 3.98 20.00 -9.79
N ALA A 17 2.69 20.35 -9.82
CA ALA A 17 1.82 20.16 -8.66
C ALA A 17 1.97 18.71 -8.19
N GLU A 18 2.36 18.53 -6.94
CA GLU A 18 2.58 17.21 -6.35
C GLU A 18 1.27 16.42 -6.49
N GLN A 19 1.29 15.36 -7.29
CA GLN A 19 0.08 14.59 -7.58
C GLN A 19 -0.44 14.00 -6.27
N ALA A 20 -1.66 14.37 -5.88
CA ALA A 20 -2.29 13.82 -4.69
C ALA A 20 -2.32 12.29 -4.76
N PHE A 21 -1.87 11.64 -3.69
CA PHE A 21 -1.84 10.18 -3.62
C PHE A 21 -3.24 9.57 -3.69
N VAL A 22 -4.22 10.25 -3.09
CA VAL A 22 -5.62 9.82 -3.05
C VAL A 22 -6.51 10.98 -3.48
N THR A 23 -7.49 10.67 -4.32
CA THR A 23 -8.62 11.53 -4.66
C THR A 23 -9.91 10.79 -4.36
N LEU A 24 -11.02 11.50 -4.22
CA LEU A 24 -12.32 10.89 -3.99
C LEU A 24 -13.19 11.08 -5.23
N ASN A 25 -13.86 10.00 -5.62
CA ASN A 25 -14.81 9.98 -6.72
C ASN A 25 -16.19 9.57 -6.16
N GLY A 26 -16.82 10.48 -5.43
CA GLY A 26 -18.10 10.23 -4.76
C GLY A 26 -18.44 11.26 -3.68
N ASP A 27 -19.46 10.96 -2.89
CA ASP A 27 -19.96 11.83 -1.80
C ASP A 27 -19.67 11.19 -0.43
N LEU A 28 -18.77 11.79 0.35
CA LEU A 28 -18.40 11.36 1.70
C LEU A 28 -19.58 11.34 2.68
N LYS A 29 -20.70 12.01 2.38
CA LYS A 29 -21.91 11.95 3.22
C LYS A 29 -22.72 10.68 3.01
N LYS A 30 -22.44 9.92 1.95
CA LYS A 30 -23.21 8.74 1.53
C LYS A 30 -22.39 7.47 1.55
N GLU A 31 -21.09 7.58 1.26
CA GLU A 31 -20.21 6.45 1.07
C GLU A 31 -18.96 6.59 1.92
N ALA A 32 -18.48 5.46 2.45
CA ALA A 32 -17.22 5.42 3.15
C ALA A 32 -16.06 5.77 2.20
N TRP A 33 -15.10 6.56 2.67
CA TRP A 33 -14.05 7.09 1.81
C TRP A 33 -13.23 5.99 1.14
N TRP A 34 -12.99 4.86 1.81
CA TRP A 34 -12.23 3.73 1.26
C TRP A 34 -12.92 3.02 0.09
N VAL A 35 -14.22 3.28 -0.12
CA VAL A 35 -15.00 2.76 -1.26
C VAL A 35 -14.86 3.66 -2.49
N ILE A 36 -14.86 4.98 -2.27
CA ILE A 36 -14.82 6.01 -3.32
C ILE A 36 -13.42 6.60 -3.54
N ALA A 37 -12.42 6.10 -2.84
CA ALA A 37 -11.03 6.52 -2.99
C ALA A 37 -10.42 5.97 -4.28
N GLU A 38 -9.86 6.87 -5.07
CA GLU A 38 -8.98 6.56 -6.17
C GLU A 38 -7.54 6.85 -5.76
N PHE A 39 -6.67 5.84 -5.89
CA PHE A 39 -5.27 5.98 -5.54
C PHE A 39 -4.39 6.14 -6.78
N HIS A 40 -3.38 6.97 -6.64
CA HIS A 40 -2.47 7.36 -7.71
C HIS A 40 -1.05 6.98 -7.31
N PRO A 41 -0.59 5.73 -7.59
CA PRO A 41 0.77 5.34 -7.28
C PRO A 41 1.76 6.24 -8.03
N PHE A 42 2.80 6.69 -7.34
CA PHE A 42 3.81 7.61 -7.87
C PHE A 42 5.25 7.16 -7.58
N THR A 43 5.47 6.36 -6.54
CA THR A 43 6.79 5.81 -6.21
C THR A 43 7.18 4.64 -7.13
N THR A 44 8.47 4.47 -7.34
CA THR A 44 9.05 3.40 -8.18
C THR A 44 9.66 2.25 -7.38
N GLU A 45 9.53 2.28 -6.05
CA GLU A 45 10.02 1.25 -5.15
C GLU A 45 9.14 1.14 -3.90
N VAL A 46 9.17 -0.03 -3.28
CA VAL A 46 8.55 -0.29 -1.97
C VAL A 46 9.64 -0.84 -1.06
N ARG A 47 9.90 -0.15 0.05
CA ARG A 47 10.92 -0.53 1.05
C ARG A 47 12.29 -0.82 0.40
N GLY A 48 12.71 0.00 -0.58
CA GLY A 48 14.00 -0.17 -1.27
C GLY A 48 14.04 -1.27 -2.33
N ILE A 49 12.89 -1.91 -2.64
CA ILE A 49 12.78 -2.86 -3.76
C ILE A 49 12.11 -2.15 -4.95
N PRO A 50 12.80 -2.01 -6.10
CA PRO A 50 12.20 -1.46 -7.30
C PRO A 50 10.91 -2.18 -7.72
N ALA A 51 9.92 -1.43 -8.19
CA ALA A 51 8.60 -1.97 -8.56
C ALA A 51 8.70 -3.08 -9.62
N ASN A 52 9.58 -2.91 -10.61
CA ASN A 52 9.84 -3.91 -11.65
C ASN A 52 10.53 -5.18 -11.14
N GLN A 53 11.19 -5.12 -9.97
CA GLN A 53 11.76 -6.28 -9.28
C GLN A 53 10.71 -6.98 -8.41
N ILE A 54 9.71 -6.25 -7.91
CA ILE A 54 8.53 -6.85 -7.26
C ILE A 54 7.71 -7.62 -8.29
N ARG A 55 7.38 -6.98 -9.41
CA ARG A 55 6.74 -7.62 -10.57
C ARG A 55 7.16 -6.92 -11.85
N LYS A 56 7.64 -7.69 -12.83
CA LYS A 56 8.24 -7.15 -14.08
C LYS A 56 7.36 -6.14 -14.83
N SER A 57 6.04 -6.31 -14.79
CA SER A 57 5.10 -5.42 -15.49
C SER A 57 4.84 -4.09 -14.78
N TRP A 58 5.31 -3.92 -13.53
CA TRP A 58 5.05 -2.74 -12.72
C TRP A 58 6.04 -1.61 -13.02
N CYS A 59 5.48 -0.42 -13.22
CA CYS A 59 6.26 0.81 -13.34
C CYS A 59 6.19 1.66 -12.07
N LYS A 60 5.10 1.54 -11.30
CA LYS A 60 4.91 2.26 -10.04
C LYS A 60 4.33 1.33 -8.99
N ALA A 61 4.76 1.51 -7.75
CA ALA A 61 4.22 0.81 -6.59
C ALA A 61 4.41 1.70 -5.36
N THR A 62 3.30 2.12 -4.75
CA THR A 62 3.28 3.01 -3.58
C THR A 62 2.64 2.29 -2.41
N GLU A 63 3.43 2.11 -1.35
CA GLU A 63 2.96 1.61 -0.06
C GLU A 63 2.02 2.64 0.58
N PHE A 64 0.92 2.16 1.17
CA PHE A 64 0.06 3.01 1.97
C PHE A 64 0.78 3.49 3.23
N ARG A 65 0.75 4.81 3.44
CA ARG A 65 1.25 5.42 4.67
C ARG A 65 0.30 6.54 5.08
N LYS A 66 0.16 6.75 6.39
CA LYS A 66 -0.79 7.72 6.94
C LYS A 66 -0.46 9.15 6.55
N ASP A 67 0.82 9.47 6.31
CA ASP A 67 1.26 10.79 5.84
C ASP A 67 0.86 11.09 4.39
N LEU A 68 0.52 10.07 3.60
CA LEU A 68 0.11 10.22 2.20
C LEU A 68 -1.41 10.36 2.04
N ILE A 69 -2.18 10.13 3.10
CA ILE A 69 -3.64 10.16 3.06
C ILE A 69 -4.11 11.37 3.88
N PRO A 70 -5.04 12.19 3.37
CA PRO A 70 -5.60 13.32 4.12
C PRO A 70 -6.08 12.88 5.50
N LYS A 71 -5.73 13.66 6.52
CA LYS A 71 -6.04 13.33 7.92
C LYS A 71 -7.53 13.19 8.13
N GLU A 72 -8.33 13.97 7.43
CA GLU A 72 -9.79 13.99 7.51
C GLU A 72 -10.42 12.65 7.11
N LEU A 73 -9.69 11.81 6.36
CA LEU A 73 -10.12 10.46 6.00
C LEU A 73 -9.72 9.41 7.05
N LEU A 74 -8.62 9.63 7.76
CA LEU A 74 -8.10 8.66 8.73
C LEU A 74 -8.52 8.95 10.17
N PHE A 75 -8.96 10.18 10.46
CA PHE A 75 -9.27 10.64 11.80
C PHE A 75 -10.73 11.09 11.90
N GLU A 76 -11.50 10.41 12.75
CA GLU A 76 -12.89 10.74 13.06
C GLU A 76 -12.95 11.36 14.45
N ASN A 77 -13.50 12.57 14.55
CA ASN A 77 -13.54 13.34 15.80
C ASN A 77 -12.16 13.45 16.51
N GLY A 78 -11.08 13.50 15.73
CA GLY A 78 -9.70 13.57 16.23
C GLY A 78 -9.08 12.22 16.63
N ALA A 79 -9.82 11.12 16.54
CA ALA A 79 -9.32 9.77 16.81
C ALA A 79 -8.96 9.02 15.52
N ASP A 80 -7.83 8.32 15.53
CA ASP A 80 -7.35 7.50 14.42
C ASP A 80 -8.26 6.28 14.22
N ALA A 81 -9.12 6.32 13.20
CA ALA A 81 -10.16 5.32 12.95
C ALA A 81 -9.55 3.93 12.69
N MET A 82 -8.47 3.87 11.91
CA MET A 82 -7.76 2.61 11.66
C MET A 82 -7.19 2.02 12.95
N LYS A 83 -6.57 2.85 13.80
CA LYS A 83 -6.05 2.39 15.08
C LYS A 83 -7.18 1.88 15.99
N GLY A 84 -8.33 2.57 16.01
CA GLY A 84 -9.53 2.15 16.73
C GLY A 84 -10.04 0.77 16.28
N ALA A 85 -9.98 0.50 14.98
CA ALA A 85 -10.30 -0.80 14.38
C ALA A 85 -9.20 -1.87 14.52
N GLY A 86 -8.07 -1.56 15.17
CA GLY A 86 -6.92 -2.48 15.27
C GLY A 86 -6.22 -2.75 13.93
N MET A 87 -6.37 -1.84 12.96
CA MET A 87 -5.83 -1.93 11.61
C MET A 87 -4.63 -0.99 11.39
N SER A 88 -3.77 -1.35 10.46
CA SER A 88 -2.57 -0.61 10.05
C SER A 88 -2.27 -0.86 8.57
N PHE A 89 -1.52 0.01 7.90
CA PHE A 89 -1.03 -0.26 6.53
C PHE A 89 0.21 -1.15 6.51
N ALA A 90 0.85 -1.33 7.66
CA ALA A 90 1.98 -2.23 7.82
C ALA A 90 1.90 -2.95 9.17
N VAL A 91 2.23 -4.24 9.19
CA VAL A 91 2.38 -5.02 10.41
C VAL A 91 3.67 -5.81 10.37
N GLU A 92 4.29 -5.97 11.53
CA GLU A 92 5.55 -6.69 11.68
C GLU A 92 5.38 -7.90 12.60
N GLY A 93 6.22 -8.91 12.36
CA GLY A 93 6.22 -10.15 13.13
C GLY A 93 7.23 -11.17 12.60
N ARG A 94 7.05 -12.42 13.02
CA ARG A 94 7.76 -13.60 12.52
C ARG A 94 6.72 -14.56 11.95
N PHE A 95 6.18 -14.22 10.79
CA PHE A 95 4.97 -14.86 10.26
C PHE A 95 5.20 -16.30 9.78
N ASP A 96 6.43 -16.64 9.38
CA ASP A 96 6.85 -18.00 9.05
C ASP A 96 7.53 -18.75 10.21
N GLY A 97 7.69 -18.10 11.37
CA GLY A 97 8.39 -18.63 12.54
C GLY A 97 9.92 -18.60 12.44
N ALA A 98 10.50 -17.99 11.41
CA ALA A 98 11.94 -17.79 11.31
C ALA A 98 12.44 -16.72 12.31
N ALA A 99 13.76 -16.70 12.53
CA ALA A 99 14.39 -15.69 13.39
C ALA A 99 14.35 -14.29 12.77
N THR A 100 14.44 -14.21 11.43
CA THR A 100 14.38 -12.96 10.67
C THR A 100 13.04 -12.27 10.86
N ARG A 101 13.07 -10.96 11.16
CA ARG A 101 11.86 -10.15 11.23
C ARG A 101 11.23 -10.04 9.85
N GLN A 102 9.91 -10.10 9.81
CA GLN A 102 9.12 -9.91 8.61
C GLN A 102 8.22 -8.69 8.75
N ILE A 103 8.02 -8.00 7.64
CA ILE A 103 7.04 -6.91 7.52
C ILE A 103 6.05 -7.27 6.42
N ALA A 104 4.77 -7.12 6.71
CA ALA A 104 3.71 -7.13 5.72
C ALA A 104 3.26 -5.69 5.49
N VAL A 105 3.14 -5.30 4.23
CA VAL A 105 2.69 -3.97 3.81
C VAL A 105 1.62 -4.08 2.74
N VAL A 106 0.72 -3.10 2.69
CA VAL A 106 -0.28 -2.94 1.63
C VAL A 106 -0.06 -1.65 0.86
N GLY A 107 -0.50 -1.62 -0.39
CA GLY A 107 -0.36 -0.45 -1.23
C GLY A 107 -1.00 -0.63 -2.60
N VAL A 108 -0.67 0.27 -3.51
CA VAL A 108 -1.19 0.27 -4.89
C VAL A 108 -0.08 0.22 -5.92
N PHE A 109 -0.37 -0.43 -7.04
CA PHE A 109 0.54 -0.52 -8.16
C PHE A 109 -0.08 0.04 -9.44
N GLN A 110 0.79 0.43 -10.36
CA GLN A 110 0.44 0.69 -11.75
C GLN A 110 1.41 -0.07 -12.65
N GLU A 111 0.84 -0.85 -13.56
CA GLU A 111 1.57 -1.48 -14.64
C GLU A 111 2.04 -0.44 -15.66
N CYS A 112 3.15 -0.73 -16.33
CA CYS A 112 3.66 0.13 -17.39
C CYS A 112 2.65 0.32 -18.53
N ALA A 113 1.77 -0.66 -18.76
CA ALA A 113 0.70 -0.61 -19.74
C ALA A 113 -0.51 0.23 -19.28
N GLY A 114 -0.54 0.72 -18.03
CA GLY A 114 -1.63 1.54 -17.49
C GLY A 114 -2.50 0.89 -16.40
N PRO A 115 -2.84 -0.41 -16.43
CA PRO A 115 -3.70 -1.02 -15.42
C PRO A 115 -3.19 -0.80 -13.99
N LYS A 116 -4.12 -0.51 -13.07
CA LYS A 116 -3.84 -0.28 -11.65
C LYS A 116 -4.48 -1.36 -10.77
N GLY A 117 -4.03 -1.44 -9.54
CA GLY A 117 -4.58 -2.36 -8.56
C GLY A 117 -3.96 -2.19 -7.19
N ARG A 118 -4.29 -3.11 -6.28
CA ARG A 118 -3.72 -3.16 -4.93
C ARG A 118 -2.79 -4.35 -4.76
N PHE A 119 -1.90 -4.26 -3.79
CA PHE A 119 -1.04 -5.38 -3.42
C PHE A 119 -0.94 -5.55 -1.91
N MET A 120 -0.64 -6.77 -1.49
CA MET A 120 -0.05 -7.09 -0.20
C MET A 120 1.32 -7.73 -0.43
N LEU A 121 2.33 -7.25 0.27
CA LEU A 121 3.71 -7.72 0.14
C LEU A 121 4.21 -8.15 1.52
N VAL A 122 4.80 -9.34 1.62
CA VAL A 122 5.55 -9.76 2.81
C VAL A 122 7.02 -9.81 2.47
N LEU A 123 7.83 -9.15 3.30
CA LEU A 123 9.27 -9.05 3.14
C LEU A 123 9.98 -9.62 4.37
N ASP A 124 11.06 -10.35 4.14
CA ASP A 124 12.10 -10.51 5.16
C ASP A 124 12.87 -9.20 5.29
N GLN A 125 13.11 -8.76 6.51
CA GLN A 125 14.00 -7.65 6.87
C GLN A 125 15.18 -8.17 7.70
N PRO A 126 16.26 -8.65 7.06
CA PRO A 126 17.48 -8.99 7.77
C PRO A 126 18.19 -7.72 8.28
N ASP A 127 18.81 -7.80 9.46
CA ASP A 127 19.58 -6.69 10.02
C ASP A 127 20.72 -6.29 9.07
N GLY A 128 20.70 -5.06 8.58
CA GLY A 128 21.70 -4.52 7.66
C GLY A 128 21.72 -5.14 6.25
N GLY A 129 20.77 -6.02 5.92
CA GLY A 129 20.69 -6.68 4.61
C GLY A 129 19.61 -6.10 3.69
N LYS A 130 19.62 -6.54 2.43
CA LYS A 130 18.56 -6.17 1.47
C LYS A 130 17.27 -6.92 1.80
N PRO A 131 16.11 -6.25 1.76
CA PRO A 131 14.84 -6.91 1.97
C PRO A 131 14.58 -7.94 0.87
N LYS A 132 13.96 -9.06 1.24
CA LYS A 132 13.64 -10.16 0.34
C LYS A 132 12.15 -10.41 0.29
N ILE A 133 11.59 -10.47 -0.91
CA ILE A 133 10.18 -10.79 -1.11
C ILE A 133 9.90 -12.24 -0.71
N ARG A 134 8.91 -12.43 0.16
CA ARG A 134 8.44 -13.75 0.62
C ARG A 134 7.03 -14.07 0.17
N PHE A 135 6.23 -13.03 -0.07
CA PHE A 135 4.89 -13.17 -0.59
C PHE A 135 4.49 -11.91 -1.34
N LEU A 136 3.74 -12.09 -2.42
CA LEU A 136 3.09 -11.02 -3.15
C LEU A 136 1.69 -11.51 -3.52
N ASP A 137 0.68 -10.81 -3.04
CA ASP A 137 -0.67 -10.85 -3.59
C ASP A 137 -0.92 -9.53 -4.32
N ALA A 138 -1.44 -9.61 -5.54
CA ALA A 138 -1.62 -8.45 -6.41
C ALA A 138 -2.86 -8.62 -7.29
N VAL A 139 -3.82 -7.72 -7.09
CA VAL A 139 -5.13 -7.78 -7.76
C VAL A 139 -5.35 -6.49 -8.53
N ARG A 140 -5.65 -6.61 -9.84
CA ARG A 140 -6.14 -5.48 -10.64
C ARG A 140 -7.57 -5.18 -10.22
N THR A 141 -7.81 -3.97 -9.74
CA THR A 141 -9.11 -3.56 -9.19
C THR A 141 -9.18 -2.05 -9.09
N ASN A 142 -10.40 -1.52 -9.13
CA ASN A 142 -10.70 -0.13 -8.82
C ASN A 142 -10.93 0.07 -7.31
N ARG A 143 -11.26 -0.99 -6.57
CA ARG A 143 -11.35 -0.98 -5.09
C ARG A 143 -9.99 -1.33 -4.51
N GLN A 144 -9.20 -0.29 -4.29
CA GLN A 144 -7.77 -0.43 -4.04
C GLN A 144 -7.37 -0.34 -2.57
N PHE A 145 -8.29 0.03 -1.69
CA PHE A 145 -8.04 0.05 -0.26
C PHE A 145 -7.57 -1.32 0.24
N GLY A 146 -6.68 -1.28 1.21
CA GLY A 146 -6.20 -2.44 1.93
C GLY A 146 -5.68 -2.00 3.29
N ALA A 147 -5.93 -2.81 4.29
CA ALA A 147 -5.36 -2.66 5.62
C ALA A 147 -4.96 -4.03 6.18
N LEU A 148 -4.12 -4.01 7.20
CA LEU A 148 -3.56 -5.18 7.84
C LEU A 148 -3.86 -5.15 9.33
N SER A 149 -4.12 -6.32 9.89
CA SER A 149 -4.04 -6.56 11.33
C SER A 149 -3.29 -7.86 11.60
N LYS A 150 -3.27 -8.28 12.86
CA LYS A 150 -2.77 -9.61 13.25
C LYS A 150 -3.87 -10.36 14.00
N ASP A 151 -4.02 -11.65 13.69
CA ASP A 151 -4.89 -12.52 14.49
C ASP A 151 -4.27 -12.79 15.88
N LYS A 152 -4.99 -13.51 16.74
CA LYS A 152 -4.50 -13.88 18.08
C LYS A 152 -3.21 -14.72 18.05
N GLY A 153 -2.94 -15.42 16.95
CA GLY A 153 -1.74 -16.21 16.71
C GLY A 153 -0.59 -15.41 16.07
N GLY A 154 -0.77 -14.11 15.82
CA GLY A 154 0.21 -13.24 15.18
C GLY A 154 0.28 -13.37 13.66
N LYS A 155 -0.65 -14.07 13.01
CA LYS A 155 -0.70 -14.17 11.54
C LYS A 155 -1.20 -12.87 10.93
N PRO A 156 -0.65 -12.42 9.78
CA PRO A 156 -1.18 -11.27 9.06
C PRO A 156 -2.61 -11.52 8.59
N VAL A 157 -3.48 -10.54 8.79
CA VAL A 157 -4.86 -10.51 8.28
C VAL A 157 -4.99 -9.34 7.32
N LEU A 158 -5.46 -9.59 6.11
CA LEU A 158 -5.74 -8.58 5.09
C LEU A 158 -7.22 -8.21 5.13
N TRP A 159 -7.47 -6.91 5.22
CA TRP A 159 -8.79 -6.27 5.17
C TRP A 159 -8.90 -5.45 3.90
N GLU A 160 -10.02 -5.59 3.21
CA GLU A 160 -10.33 -4.82 1.98
C GLU A 160 -11.36 -3.72 2.22
N CYS A 161 -11.84 -3.62 3.47
CA CYS A 161 -12.84 -2.71 3.96
C CYS A 161 -12.64 -2.55 5.48
N MET A 162 -12.85 -1.34 6.01
CA MET A 162 -12.67 -1.08 7.45
C MET A 162 -13.85 -1.57 8.32
N GLU A 163 -15.04 -1.72 7.73
CA GLU A 163 -16.30 -2.00 8.44
C GLU A 163 -16.97 -3.31 8.01
N CYS A 164 -16.25 -4.14 7.25
CA CYS A 164 -16.79 -5.38 6.72
C CYS A 164 -16.21 -6.59 7.45
N ASP A 165 -16.99 -7.68 7.56
CA ASP A 165 -16.54 -8.95 8.13
C ASP A 165 -15.65 -9.77 7.17
N GLY A 166 -15.46 -9.29 5.93
CA GLY A 166 -14.64 -9.95 4.93
C GLY A 166 -13.14 -9.69 5.13
N TYR A 167 -12.40 -10.73 5.48
CA TYR A 167 -10.94 -10.69 5.61
C TYR A 167 -10.28 -11.98 5.11
N SER A 168 -9.00 -11.87 4.78
CA SER A 168 -8.17 -13.02 4.40
C SER A 168 -7.02 -13.19 5.37
N VAL A 169 -6.82 -14.41 5.88
CA VAL A 169 -5.72 -14.74 6.80
C VAL A 169 -4.57 -15.34 6.03
N LEU A 170 -3.38 -14.74 6.14
CA LEU A 170 -2.18 -15.27 5.50
C LEU A 170 -1.48 -16.25 6.44
N LYS A 171 -1.19 -17.46 5.96
CA LYS A 171 -0.51 -18.50 6.72
C LYS A 171 0.75 -18.99 6.02
N TRP A 172 1.75 -19.35 6.81
CA TRP A 172 2.88 -20.12 6.35
C TRP A 172 2.54 -21.61 6.20
N ASP A 173 2.67 -22.15 4.99
CA ASP A 173 2.64 -23.59 4.73
C ASP A 173 4.05 -24.16 4.86
N ARG A 174 4.31 -24.82 5.99
CA ARG A 174 5.61 -25.45 6.29
C ARG A 174 5.98 -26.54 5.29
N LYS A 175 5.01 -27.27 4.73
CA LYS A 175 5.28 -28.35 3.77
C LYS A 175 5.69 -27.79 2.41
N LYS A 176 5.07 -26.69 1.99
CA LYS A 176 5.36 -26.03 0.71
C LYS A 176 6.42 -24.92 0.81
N ASN A 177 6.90 -24.63 2.02
CA ASN A 177 7.87 -23.57 2.29
C ASN A 177 7.46 -22.22 1.67
N ARG A 178 6.18 -21.86 1.79
CA ARG A 178 5.62 -20.63 1.22
C ARG A 178 4.41 -20.12 2.00
N PHE A 179 4.12 -18.84 1.86
CA PHE A 179 2.85 -18.28 2.32
C PHE A 179 1.69 -18.68 1.41
N GLY A 180 0.49 -18.78 1.99
CA GLY A 180 -0.76 -18.97 1.28
C GLY A 180 -1.94 -18.51 2.12
N TRP A 181 -3.03 -18.13 1.46
CA TRP A 181 -4.28 -17.76 2.12
C TRP A 181 -4.91 -18.98 2.80
N GLU A 182 -5.39 -18.81 4.03
CA GLU A 182 -6.24 -19.83 4.66
C GLU A 182 -7.59 -19.88 3.92
N PRO A 183 -8.09 -21.07 3.56
CA PRO A 183 -9.43 -21.19 3.00
C PRO A 183 -10.45 -20.62 3.98
N GLN A 184 -11.34 -19.76 3.49
CA GLN A 184 -12.49 -19.30 4.27
C GLN A 184 -13.48 -20.47 4.39
N ALA A 185 -14.13 -20.62 5.54
CA ALA A 185 -14.92 -21.80 5.88
C ALA A 185 -16.25 -21.97 5.10
N GLU A 186 -16.47 -21.20 4.03
CA GLU A 186 -17.70 -21.25 3.21
C GLU A 186 -17.53 -21.98 1.86
N GLU A 187 -16.43 -22.72 1.67
CA GLU A 187 -16.28 -23.65 0.55
C GLU A 187 -16.10 -25.11 1.04
N LEU A 188 -17.09 -25.62 1.78
CA LEU A 188 -17.34 -27.07 1.95
C LEU A 188 -18.83 -27.38 1.82
#